data_AF-A0A7X7HRA6-F1
#
_entry.id   AF-A0A7X7HRA6-F1
#
_cell.length_a   1.000
_cell.length_b   1.000
_cell.length_c   1.000
_cell.angle_alpha   90.00
_cell.angle_beta   90.00
_cell.angle_gamma   90.00
#
_symmetry.space_group_name_H-M   'P 1'
#
loop_
_entity.id
_entity.type
_entity.pdbx_description
1 polymer ?
#
loop_
_entity_poly.entity_id
_entity_poly.type
_entity_poly.pdbx_seq_one_letter_code
_entity_poly.pdbx_strand_id
1 'polypeptide(L)'
;RDGSLTAADRWSLLADFDRALGFGLAEAVDPDRAAVVDAGDVEAEMADLLERREAARAAKDYAAADAIRDEITGRGFDIVDTPEGPTVRRR
;
A
#
# COMPACT_ATOMS: atom_id res chain seq x y z
N ARG A 1 -21.50 -31.15 -18.54
CA ARG A 1 -20.14 -30.56 -18.39
C ARG A 1 -20.02 -30.23 -16.92
N ASP A 2 -19.41 -31.12 -16.13
CA ASP A 2 -19.26 -30.91 -14.69
C ASP A 2 -18.34 -29.71 -14.45
N GLY A 3 -18.88 -28.69 -13.78
CA GLY A 3 -18.18 -27.45 -13.44
C GLY A 3 -17.46 -27.50 -12.09
N SER A 4 -17.40 -28.67 -11.45
CA SER A 4 -16.78 -28.85 -10.14
C SER A 4 -15.28 -29.12 -10.28
N LEU A 5 -14.50 -28.09 -10.62
CA LEU A 5 -13.04 -28.17 -10.50
C LEU A 5 -12.67 -28.13 -9.02
N THR A 6 -11.83 -29.06 -8.58
CA THR A 6 -11.27 -29.01 -7.23
C THR A 6 -10.33 -27.82 -7.10
N ALA A 7 -9.97 -27.45 -5.87
CA ALA A 7 -8.96 -26.41 -5.66
C ALA A 7 -7.64 -26.77 -6.36
N ALA A 8 -7.24 -28.04 -6.33
CA ALA A 8 -6.03 -28.53 -6.99
C ALA A 8 -6.09 -28.37 -8.52
N ASP A 9 -7.23 -28.69 -9.15
CA ASP A 9 -7.37 -28.57 -10.61
C ASP A 9 -7.32 -27.11 -11.07
N ARG A 10 -7.90 -26.20 -10.26
CA ARG A 10 -7.83 -24.75 -10.54
C ARG A 10 -6.39 -24.24 -10.46
N TRP A 11 -5.60 -24.70 -9.49
CA TRP A 11 -4.19 -24.33 -9.35
C TRP A 11 -3.33 -24.89 -10.50
N SER A 12 -3.56 -26.13 -10.91
CA SER A 12 -2.86 -26.73 -12.05
C SER A 12 -3.11 -25.94 -13.33
N LEU A 13 -4.37 -25.59 -13.60
CA LEU A 13 -4.73 -24.77 -14.76
C LEU A 13 -4.06 -23.40 -14.71
N LEU A 14 -4.10 -22.73 -13.56
CA LEU A 14 -3.46 -21.42 -13.41
C LEU A 14 -1.95 -21.48 -13.70
N ALA A 15 -1.26 -22.52 -13.23
CA ALA A 15 0.17 -22.72 -13.51
C ALA A 15 0.44 -23.00 -15.00
N ASP A 16 -0.41 -23.78 -15.67
CA ASP A 16 -0.30 -24.05 -17.11
C ASP A 16 -0.54 -22.78 -17.95
N PHE A 17 -1.53 -21.96 -17.56
CA PHE A 17 -1.77 -20.65 -18.17
C PHE A 17 -0.59 -19.71 -17.96
N ASP A 18 -0.01 -19.69 -16.78
CA ASP A 18 1.14 -18.86 -16.47
C ASP A 18 2.38 -19.26 -17.28
N ARG A 19 2.61 -20.56 -17.48
CA ARG A 19 3.69 -21.06 -18.34
C ARG A 19 3.50 -20.68 -19.81
N ALA A 20 2.27 -20.63 -20.29
CA ALA A 20 1.96 -20.29 -21.68
C ALA A 20 2.00 -18.78 -21.94
N LEU A 21 1.59 -17.96 -20.95
CA LEU A 21 1.43 -16.51 -21.10
C LEU A 21 2.60 -15.72 -20.50
N GLY A 22 3.39 -16.32 -19.61
CA GLY A 22 4.59 -15.72 -19.02
C GLY A 22 4.30 -14.58 -18.04
N PHE A 23 3.16 -14.61 -17.34
CA PHE A 23 2.74 -13.52 -16.45
C PHE A 23 3.32 -13.62 -15.02
N GLY A 24 4.01 -14.72 -14.67
CA GLY A 24 4.55 -14.95 -13.34
C GLY A 24 3.49 -15.09 -12.25
N LEU A 25 2.25 -15.43 -12.59
CA LEU A 25 1.11 -15.56 -11.67
C LEU A 25 1.28 -16.69 -10.65
N ALA A 26 2.07 -17.72 -10.96
CA ALA A 26 2.36 -18.79 -9.99
C ALA A 26 3.30 -18.33 -8.86
N GLU A 27 4.09 -17.28 -9.12
CA GLU A 27 5.02 -16.66 -8.16
C GLU A 27 4.53 -15.30 -7.66
N ALA A 28 3.47 -14.76 -8.28
CA ALA A 28 2.86 -13.51 -7.90
C ALA A 28 2.32 -13.62 -6.48
N VAL A 29 3.05 -13.00 -5.55
CA VAL A 29 2.51 -12.68 -4.23
C VAL A 29 1.31 -11.76 -4.49
N ASP A 30 0.17 -12.12 -3.92
CA ASP A 30 -1.01 -11.27 -3.89
C ASP A 30 -0.56 -9.86 -3.47
N PRO A 31 -0.66 -8.84 -4.35
CA PRO A 31 -0.14 -7.51 -4.06
C PRO A 31 -0.82 -6.89 -2.84
N ASP A 32 -2.05 -7.31 -2.52
CA ASP A 32 -2.77 -6.88 -1.33
C ASP A 32 -2.27 -7.61 -0.08
N ARG A 33 -1.68 -8.80 -0.20
CA ARG A 33 -1.01 -9.53 0.91
C ARG A 33 0.46 -9.16 1.08
N ALA A 34 1.16 -8.81 0.01
CA ALA A 34 2.50 -8.23 0.07
C ALA A 34 2.50 -6.86 0.78
N ALA A 35 1.36 -6.15 0.77
CA ALA A 35 1.15 -4.94 1.55
C ALA A 35 1.01 -5.19 3.07
N VAL A 36 0.78 -6.43 3.53
CA VAL A 36 0.51 -6.71 4.95
C VAL A 36 1.80 -7.00 5.74
N VAL A 37 2.91 -7.24 5.06
CA VAL A 37 4.24 -7.29 5.66
C VAL A 37 4.90 -5.94 5.43
N ASP A 38 5.00 -5.15 6.50
CA ASP A 38 5.67 -3.84 6.63
C ASP A 38 4.82 -2.56 6.44
N ALA A 39 3.49 -2.67 6.25
CA ALA A 39 2.63 -1.48 6.30
C ALA A 39 2.54 -0.86 7.70
N GLY A 40 2.44 -1.66 8.76
CA GLY A 40 2.22 -1.15 10.12
C GLY A 40 3.37 -0.31 10.70
N ASP A 41 4.62 -0.65 10.41
CA ASP A 41 5.78 0.10 10.91
C ASP A 41 6.00 1.39 10.11
N VAL A 42 5.80 1.33 8.78
CA VAL A 42 5.84 2.51 7.91
C VAL A 42 4.66 3.44 8.17
N GLU A 43 3.47 2.91 8.45
CA GLU A 43 2.29 3.69 8.82
C GLU A 43 2.46 4.36 10.18
N ALA A 44 3.13 3.73 11.15
CA ALA A 44 3.46 4.36 12.41
C ALA A 44 4.44 5.53 12.25
N GLU A 45 5.48 5.38 11.42
CA GLU A 45 6.42 6.46 11.12
C GLU A 45 5.74 7.61 10.36
N MET A 46 4.88 7.29 9.40
CA MET A 46 4.12 8.28 8.63
C MET A 46 3.04 8.98 9.49
N ALA A 47 2.45 8.27 10.45
CA ALA A 47 1.52 8.87 11.41
C ALA A 47 2.22 9.91 12.31
N ASP A 48 3.45 9.63 12.76
CA ASP A 48 4.26 10.60 13.51
C ASP A 48 4.60 11.84 12.67
N LEU A 49 4.95 11.66 11.38
CA LEU A 49 5.15 12.78 10.46
C LEU A 49 3.86 13.59 10.25
N LEU A 50 2.72 12.93 10.12
CA LEU A 50 1.42 13.60 10.00
C LEU A 50 1.07 14.40 11.26
N GLU A 51 1.34 13.86 12.44
CA GLU A 51 1.14 14.56 13.72
C GLU A 51 2.05 15.79 13.81
N ARG A 52 3.32 15.68 13.41
CA ARG A 52 4.25 16.82 13.33
C ARG A 52 3.77 17.90 12.36
N ARG A 53 3.18 17.50 11.22
CA ARG A 53 2.57 18.44 10.27
C ARG A 53 1.37 19.16 10.89
N GLU A 54 0.52 18.46 11.63
CA GLU A 54 -0.62 19.06 12.32
C GLU A 54 -0.17 20.02 13.45
N ALA A 55 0.86 19.65 14.20
CA ALA A 55 1.48 20.52 15.19
C ALA A 55 2.08 21.79 14.54
N ALA A 56 2.76 21.64 13.40
CA ALA A 56 3.29 22.77 12.63
C ALA A 56 2.18 23.68 12.11
N ARG A 57 1.06 23.11 11.63
CA ARG A 57 -0.12 23.88 11.23
C ARG A 57 -0.78 24.62 12.39
N ALA A 58 -0.89 23.99 13.56
CA ALA A 58 -1.41 24.62 14.77
C ALA A 58 -0.52 25.79 15.22
N ALA A 59 0.80 25.64 15.07
CA ALA A 59 1.79 26.70 15.29
C ALA A 59 1.83 27.78 14.19
N LYS A 60 1.05 27.63 13.10
CA LYS A 60 1.07 28.46 11.88
C LYS A 60 2.43 28.46 11.15
N ASP A 61 3.22 27.42 11.37
CA ASP A 61 4.48 27.19 10.66
C ASP A 61 4.19 26.39 9.38
N TYR A 62 3.73 27.11 8.36
CA TYR A 62 3.40 26.52 7.06
C TYR A 62 4.65 26.00 6.33
N ALA A 63 5.83 26.56 6.59
CA ALA A 63 7.07 26.12 5.98
C ALA A 63 7.48 24.72 6.48
N ALA A 64 7.38 24.49 7.79
CA ALA A 64 7.60 23.17 8.37
C ALA A 64 6.57 22.13 7.88
N ALA A 65 5.30 22.53 7.77
CA ALA A 65 4.24 21.64 7.28
C ALA A 65 4.46 21.22 5.81
N ASP A 66 4.92 22.13 4.95
CA ASP A 66 5.22 21.82 3.55
C ASP A 66 6.48 20.95 3.41
N ALA A 67 7.52 21.19 4.22
CA ALA A 67 8.71 20.33 4.23
C ALA A 67 8.37 18.86 4.58
N ILE A 68 7.48 18.66 5.57
CA ILE A 68 7.02 17.32 5.95
C ILE A 68 6.18 16.68 4.84
N ARG A 69 5.35 17.48 4.14
CA ARG A 69 4.58 16.99 2.99
C ARG A 69 5.50 16.50 1.88
N ASP A 70 6.55 17.25 1.58
CA ASP A 70 7.52 16.87 0.55
C ASP A 70 8.31 15.62 0.95
N GLU A 71 8.61 15.46 2.24
CA GLU A 71 9.24 14.24 2.77
C GLU A 71 8.34 13.00 2.57
N ILE A 72 7.06 13.10 2.92
CA ILE A 72 6.08 12.01 2.73
C ILE A 72 5.94 11.67 1.24
N THR A 73 5.83 12.70 0.40
CA THR A 73 5.71 12.54 -1.07
C THR A 73 6.99 11.94 -1.67
N GLY A 74 8.16 12.36 -1.19
CA GLY A 74 9.47 11.87 -1.62
C GLY A 74 9.72 10.40 -1.26
N ARG A 75 9.08 9.91 -0.19
CA ARG A 75 9.06 8.49 0.18
C ARG A 75 8.09 7.66 -0.68
N GLY A 76 7.34 8.28 -1.61
CA GLY A 76 6.40 7.60 -2.49
C GLY A 76 5.01 7.39 -1.88
N PHE A 77 4.64 8.19 -0.88
CA PHE A 77 3.33 8.16 -0.24
C PHE A 77 2.56 9.45 -0.51
N ASP A 78 1.28 9.33 -0.79
CA ASP A 78 0.33 10.45 -0.89
C ASP A 78 -0.47 10.58 0.41
N ILE A 79 -0.65 11.80 0.88
CA ILE A 79 -1.48 12.10 2.06
C ILE A 79 -2.95 12.16 1.63
N VAL A 80 -3.78 11.37 2.29
CA VAL A 80 -5.23 11.31 2.10
C VAL A 80 -5.91 11.72 3.40
N ASP A 81 -6.54 12.90 3.40
CA ASP A 81 -7.36 13.35 4.53
C ASP A 81 -8.69 12.56 4.51
N THR A 82 -8.92 11.70 5.51
CA THR A 82 -10.20 11.01 5.70
C THR A 82 -10.95 11.60 6.89
N PRO A 83 -12.28 11.37 7.01
CA PRO A 83 -13.07 11.80 8.17
C PRO A 83 -12.60 11.17 9.49
N GLU A 84 -11.91 10.03 9.42
CA GLU A 84 -11.38 9.29 10.56
C GLU A 84 -9.98 9.78 10.98
N GLY A 85 -9.29 10.51 10.09
CA GLY A 85 -7.97 11.09 10.31
C GLY A 85 -7.16 11.18 9.01
N PRO A 86 -6.02 11.89 9.02
CA PRO A 86 -5.11 11.87 7.89
C PRO A 86 -4.47 10.48 7.79
N THR A 87 -4.57 9.86 6.60
CA THR A 87 -3.94 8.57 6.29
C THR A 87 -2.94 8.75 5.16
N VAL A 88 -1.93 7.90 5.08
CA VAL A 88 -1.00 7.87 3.94
C VAL A 88 -1.34 6.69 3.04
N ARG A 89 -1.25 6.91 1.72
CA ARG A 89 -1.44 5.87 0.72
C ARG A 89 -0.20 5.79 -0.15
N ARG A 90 0.36 4.60 -0.32
CA ARG A 90 1.48 4.40 -1.25
C ARG A 90 1.02 4.70 -2.69
N ARG A 91 1.81 5.51 -3.39
CA ARG A 91 1.59 5.91 -4.79
C ARG A 91 1.93 4.79 -5.77
#